data_AF-A0AA88R1F1-F1
#
_entry.id   AF-A0AA88R1F1-F1
#
_cell.length_a   1.000
_cell.length_b   1.000
_cell.length_c   1.000
_cell.angle_alpha   90.00
_cell.angle_beta   90.00
_cell.angle_gamma   90.00
#
_symmetry.space_group_name_H-M   'P 1'
#
loop_
_entity.id
_entity.type
_entity.pdbx_description
1 polymer ?
#
loop_
_entity_poly.entity_id
_entity_poly.type
_entity_poly.pdbx_seq_one_letter_code
_entity_poly.pdbx_strand_id
1 'polypeptide(L)' 'MENVETGFAEGIGDMRPGGKRRIIIPPELGPPVGPSIFFSAKQFEVFDVELLDLLVHLD' A
#
# COMPACT_ATOMS: atom_id res chain seq x y z
N MET A 1 1.43 11.09 -8.66
CA MET A 1 0.91 10.29 -7.53
C MET A 1 1.89 10.51 -6.41
N GLU A 2 1.40 10.93 -5.25
CA GLU A 2 2.14 10.78 -3.98
C GLU A 2 2.72 9.37 -3.97
N ASN A 3 4.02 9.24 -3.69
CA ASN A 3 4.73 7.97 -3.80
C ASN A 3 3.93 6.91 -3.05
N VAL A 4 3.60 5.79 -3.72
CA VAL A 4 2.94 4.66 -3.05
C VAL A 4 3.78 4.30 -1.83
N GLU A 5 3.15 4.23 -0.67
CA GLU A 5 3.84 3.90 0.59
C GLU A 5 4.69 2.64 0.39
N THR A 6 5.94 2.66 0.85
CA THR A 6 6.92 1.61 0.55
C THR A 6 6.36 0.24 0.94
N GLY A 7 5.79 0.10 2.15
CA GLY A 7 5.19 -1.15 2.59
C GLY A 7 3.94 -1.56 1.80
N PHE A 8 3.18 -0.61 1.27
CA PHE A 8 2.02 -0.91 0.43
C PHE A 8 2.45 -1.38 -0.95
N ALA A 9 3.44 -0.70 -1.56
CA ALA A 9 4.02 -1.07 -2.85
C ALA A 9 4.61 -2.50 -2.80
N GLU A 10 5.37 -2.81 -1.75
CA GLU A 10 5.87 -4.17 -1.49
C GLU A 10 4.72 -5.17 -1.32
N GLY A 11 3.70 -4.80 -0.54
CA GLY A 11 2.57 -5.67 -0.24
C GLY A 11 1.68 -6.01 -1.45
N ILE A 12 1.68 -5.19 -2.50
CA ILE A 12 0.94 -5.44 -3.75
C ILE A 12 1.81 -5.97 -4.90
N GLY A 13 3.14 -5.92 -4.77
CA GLY A 13 4.07 -6.05 -5.90
C GLY A 13 4.00 -7.39 -6.67
N ASP A 14 3.58 -8.47 -6.01
CA ASP A 14 3.42 -9.80 -6.59
C ASP A 14 1.94 -10.24 -6.74
N MET A 15 1.00 -9.35 -6.43
CA MET A 15 -0.41 -9.65 -6.56
C MET A 15 -0.81 -9.84 -8.02
N ARG A 16 -1.83 -10.69 -8.22
CA ARG A 16 -2.46 -10.93 -9.52
C ARG A 16 -3.93 -10.49 -9.45
N PRO A 17 -4.54 -10.07 -10.57
CA PRO A 17 -5.97 -9.76 -10.62
C PRO A 17 -6.84 -10.89 -10.01
N GLY A 18 -7.84 -10.50 -9.23
CA GLY A 18 -8.66 -11.37 -8.37
C GLY A 18 -8.02 -11.76 -7.04
N GLY A 19 -6.74 -11.46 -6.82
CA GLY A 19 -6.04 -11.76 -5.57
C GLY A 19 -6.53 -10.90 -4.42
N LYS A 20 -6.67 -11.51 -3.23
CA LYS A 20 -7.04 -10.83 -1.98
C LYS A 20 -5.95 -11.05 -0.94
N ARG A 21 -5.57 -9.98 -0.21
CA ARG A 21 -4.51 -10.04 0.80
C ARG A 21 -4.78 -9.02 1.90
N ARG A 22 -4.47 -9.39 3.14
CA ARG A 22 -4.29 -8.43 4.23
C ARG A 22 -2.84 -7.98 4.27
N ILE A 23 -2.61 -6.68 4.18
CA ILE A 23 -1.29 -6.06 4.28
C ILE A 23 -1.22 -5.35 5.64
N ILE A 24 -0.19 -5.68 6.42
CA ILE A 24 0.08 -5.07 7.73
C ILE A 24 1.43 -4.36 7.61
N ILE A 25 1.40 -3.03 7.59
CA ILE A 25 2.58 -2.19 7.38
C ILE A 25 3.05 -1.68 8.75
N PRO A 26 4.28 -1.96 9.17
CA PRO A 26 4.84 -1.37 10.38
C PRO A 26 5.19 0.10 10.14
N PRO A 27 5.25 0.95 11.19
CA PRO A 27 5.45 2.39 11.05
C PRO A 27 6.67 2.81 10.22
N GLU A 28 7.75 2.04 10.29
CA GLU A 28 9.00 2.30 9.56
C GLU A 28 8.88 2.14 8.03
N LEU A 29 7.80 1.51 7.54
CA LEU A 29 7.51 1.32 6.12
C LEU A 29 6.28 2.14 5.63
N GLY A 30 5.68 2.92 6.54
CA GLY A 30 4.61 3.87 6.23
C GLY A 30 5.15 5.26 5.87
N PRO A 31 4.26 6.27 5.76
CA PRO A 31 4.66 7.61 5.35
C PRO A 31 5.57 8.28 6.39
N PRO A 32 6.62 9.00 5.96
CA PRO A 32 7.51 9.71 6.89
C PRO A 32 6.79 10.86 7.61
N VAL A 33 5.79 11.47 6.97
CA VAL A 33 4.93 12.53 7.53
C VAL A 33 3.55 12.38 6.88
N GLY A 34 2.58 11.83 7.59
CA GLY A 34 1.22 11.80 7.06
C GLY A 34 0.46 13.09 7.40
N PRO A 35 -0.58 13.46 6.64
CA PRO A 35 -1.54 14.46 7.09
C PRO A 35 -2.06 14.03 8.45
N SER A 36 -1.99 14.93 9.44
CA SER A 36 -2.18 14.70 10.89
C SER A 36 -3.50 14.04 11.32
N ILE A 37 -4.37 13.70 10.37
CA ILE A 37 -5.73 13.24 10.57
C ILE A 37 -6.01 11.79 10.14
N PHE A 38 -5.17 11.14 9.32
CA PHE A 38 -5.46 9.77 8.83
C PHE A 38 -4.27 8.80 8.79
N PHE A 39 -3.06 9.27 8.52
CA PHE A 39 -1.85 8.43 8.50
C PHE A 39 -0.86 9.04 9.49
N SER A 40 -0.62 8.38 10.61
CA SER A 40 0.40 8.85 11.57
C SER A 40 1.67 8.03 11.36
N ALA A 41 2.80 8.73 11.30
CA ALA A 41 4.14 8.15 11.07
C ALA A 41 4.65 7.21 12.19
N LYS A 42 3.74 6.63 13.01
CA LYS A 42 4.03 5.85 14.22
C LYS A 42 3.02 4.74 14.50
N GLN A 43 2.14 4.42 13.56
CA GLN A 43 1.10 3.40 13.74
C GLN A 43 1.23 2.29 12.69
N PHE A 44 0.74 1.11 13.04
CA PHE A 44 0.53 0.06 12.03
C PHE A 44 -0.62 0.46 11.12
N GLU A 45 -0.43 0.29 9.83
CA GLU A 45 -1.48 0.43 8.84
C GLU A 45 -1.94 -0.96 8.40
N VAL A 46 -3.24 -1.20 8.44
CA VAL A 46 -3.82 -2.51 8.11
C VAL A 46 -4.82 -2.32 6.98
N PHE A 47 -4.53 -2.96 5.85
CA PHE A 47 -5.36 -2.90 4.64
C PHE A 47 -5.87 -4.29 4.29
N ASP A 48 -7.16 -4.40 4.01
CA ASP A 48 -7.72 -5.52 3.26
C ASP A 48 -7.81 -5.11 1.78
N VAL A 49 -7.02 -5.77 0.93
CA VAL A 49 -6.85 -5.39 -0.47
C VAL A 49 -7.40 -6.50 -1.37
N GLU A 50 -8.11 -6.09 -2.41
CA GLU A 50 -8.46 -6.91 -3.56
C GLU A 50 -7.93 -6.24 -4.83
N LEU A 51 -7.07 -6.95 -5.57
CA LEU A 51 -6.58 -6.45 -6.85
C LEU A 51 -7.59 -6.78 -7.94
N LEU A 52 -8.28 -5.78 -8.47
CA LEU A 52 -9.33 -5.99 -9.48
C LEU A 52 -8.76 -6.22 -10.87
N ASP A 53 -7.81 -5.39 -11.29
CA ASP A 53 -7.23 -5.43 -12.64
C ASP A 53 -5.85 -4.76 -12.66
N LEU A 54 -5.07 -5.00 -13.73
CA LEU A 54 -3.77 -4.38 -13.99
C LEU A 54 -3.80 -3.65 -15.34
N LEU A 55 -3.72 -2.32 -15.29
CA LEU A 55 -3.49 -1.52 -16.49
C LEU A 55 -1.99 -1.49 -16.79
N VAL A 56 -1.57 -2.21 -17.82
CA VAL A 56 -0.20 -2.14 -18.34
C VAL A 56 -0.18 -1.11 -19.47
N HIS A 57 0.62 -0.05 -19.30
CA HIS A 57 0.96 0.83 -20.41
C HIS A 57 2.17 0.24 -21.15
N LEU A 58 2.02 0.04 -22.45
CA LEU A 58 3.11 -0.36 -23.33
C LEU A 58 3.56 0.90 -24.07
N ASP A 59 4.85 1.21 -23.99
CA ASP A 59 5.47 2.32 -24.73
C ASP A 59 5.53 2.03 -26.25
#